data_AF-A0A9E1NS62-F1
#
_entry.id   AF-A0A9E1NS62-F1
#
_cell.length_a   1.000
_cell.length_b   1.000
_cell.length_c   1.000
_cell.angle_alpha   90.00
_cell.angle_beta   90.00
_cell.angle_gamma   90.00
#
_symmetry.space_group_name_H-M   'P 1'
#
loop_
_entity.id
_entity.type
_entity.pdbx_description
1 polymer ?
#
loop_
_entity_poly.entity_id
_entity_poly.type
_entity_poly.pdbx_seq_one_letter_code
_entity_poly.pdbx_strand_id
1 'polypeptide(L)'
;MNDISFESNKQLEEYKSKLSNERERGISEFNSLFEQHQSTLGIFSDSFFIGQKLAHQRRLDAIDEAWKGICAIKLALDPHIFFVDYLTEGEVQERCLKGKHRADLEQAQYLMAEPDFGNTVKNVENRRPFLNDSLWILFYLHYSIKCRIVFILNPTFISKHQKNWKSDPGIKQLLVHLFDKKELDEFLQKEVGAIQFLNSTIEVKFLKEARNFISGKGVKGEILDAVPEIKEALQKMDIEKNRSEHNL
;
A
#
# COMPACT_ATOMS: atom_id res chain seq x y z
N MET A 1 4.90 -4.45 89.31
CA MET A 1 5.77 -4.88 88.18
C MET A 1 4.99 -5.50 87.00
N ASN A 2 3.77 -6.03 87.17
CA ASN A 2 2.97 -6.58 86.05
C ASN A 2 2.31 -5.52 85.13
N ASP A 3 1.98 -4.33 85.62
CA ASP A 3 1.32 -3.29 84.80
C ASP A 3 2.20 -2.72 83.68
N ILE A 4 3.50 -2.55 83.93
CA ILE A 4 4.45 -2.00 82.94
C ILE A 4 4.63 -2.97 81.76
N SER A 5 4.58 -4.28 82.03
CA SER A 5 4.62 -5.33 81.00
C SER A 5 3.32 -5.40 80.19
N PHE A 6 2.17 -5.14 80.82
CA PHE A 6 0.88 -5.15 80.15
C PHE A 6 0.74 -3.93 79.23
N GLU A 7 1.11 -2.74 79.71
CA GLU A 7 1.09 -1.50 78.93
C GLU A 7 2.06 -1.55 77.74
N SER A 8 3.27 -2.10 77.94
CA SER A 8 4.24 -2.31 76.84
C SER A 8 3.73 -3.30 75.79
N ASN A 9 3.10 -4.41 76.21
CA ASN A 9 2.52 -5.37 75.27
C ASN A 9 1.35 -4.77 74.48
N LYS A 10 0.53 -3.93 75.12
CA LYS A 10 -0.57 -3.24 74.47
C LYS A 10 -0.07 -2.25 73.41
N GLN A 11 0.95 -1.45 73.74
CA GLN A 11 1.59 -0.54 72.78
C GLN A 11 2.24 -1.29 71.61
N LEU A 12 2.85 -2.44 71.88
CA LEU A 12 3.46 -3.28 70.84
C LEU A 12 2.40 -3.84 69.87
N GLU A 13 1.25 -4.29 70.38
CA GLU A 13 0.13 -4.75 69.54
C GLU A 13 -0.52 -3.61 68.75
N GLU A 14 -0.66 -2.42 69.32
CA GLU A 14 -1.11 -1.23 68.59
C GLU A 14 -0.13 -0.86 67.46
N TYR A 15 1.18 -0.95 67.70
CA TYR A 15 2.20 -0.68 66.68
C TYR A 15 2.20 -1.72 65.56
N LYS A 16 2.09 -3.02 65.90
CA LYS A 16 1.96 -4.10 64.91
C LYS A 16 0.69 -3.92 64.07
N SER A 17 -0.43 -3.57 64.71
CA SER A 17 -1.69 -3.32 64.00
C SER A 17 -1.56 -2.14 63.04
N LYS A 18 -0.93 -1.03 63.44
CA LYS A 18 -0.63 0.10 62.55
C LYS A 18 0.24 -0.30 61.38
N LEU A 19 1.35 -1.00 61.62
CA LEU A 19 2.25 -1.49 60.57
C LEU A 19 1.55 -2.47 59.61
N SER A 20 0.67 -3.32 60.11
CA SER A 20 -0.13 -4.23 59.28
C SER A 20 -1.11 -3.44 58.40
N ASN A 21 -1.80 -2.46 58.96
CA ASN A 21 -2.73 -1.61 58.21
C ASN A 21 -2.02 -0.77 57.14
N GLU A 22 -0.85 -0.21 57.45
CA GLU A 22 -0.02 0.52 56.47
C GLU A 22 0.45 -0.41 55.34
N ARG A 23 0.86 -1.63 55.69
CA ARG A 23 1.26 -2.64 54.69
C ARG A 23 0.10 -3.05 53.79
N GLU A 24 -1.06 -3.34 54.36
CA GLU A 24 -2.27 -3.71 53.61
C GLU A 24 -2.72 -2.57 52.70
N ARG A 25 -2.65 -1.33 53.19
CA ARG A 25 -2.94 -0.13 52.40
C ARG A 25 -1.97 0.01 51.23
N GLY A 26 -0.67 -0.11 51.46
CA GLY A 26 0.34 -0.03 50.40
C GLY A 26 0.19 -1.14 49.35
N ILE A 27 -0.17 -2.37 49.76
CA ILE A 27 -0.46 -3.47 48.83
C ILE A 27 -1.71 -3.18 48.00
N SER A 28 -2.77 -2.65 48.63
CA SER A 28 -4.01 -2.29 47.94
C SER A 28 -3.79 -1.19 46.91
N GLU A 29 -3.05 -0.14 47.29
CA GLU A 29 -2.67 0.96 46.40
C GLU A 29 -1.82 0.45 45.23
N PHE A 30 -0.82 -0.39 45.49
CA PHE A 30 0.00 -1.00 44.44
C PHE A 30 -0.81 -1.87 43.47
N ASN A 31 -1.71 -2.72 43.98
CA ASN A 31 -2.56 -3.57 43.12
C ASN A 31 -3.51 -2.73 42.27
N SER A 32 -4.11 -1.69 42.85
CA SER A 32 -4.99 -0.77 42.12
C SER A 32 -4.24 -0.05 41.00
N LEU A 33 -3.00 0.40 41.27
CA LEU A 33 -2.14 0.99 40.25
C LEU A 33 -1.81 -0.03 39.16
N PHE A 34 -1.41 -1.24 39.55
CA PHE A 34 -1.06 -2.30 38.60
C PHE A 34 -2.23 -2.66 37.68
N GLU A 35 -3.45 -2.79 38.21
CA GLU A 35 -4.67 -3.02 37.42
C GLU A 35 -4.97 -1.85 36.47
N GLN A 36 -4.79 -0.61 36.93
CA GLN A 36 -4.95 0.58 36.09
C GLN A 36 -3.93 0.61 34.94
N HIS A 37 -2.67 0.23 35.21
CA HIS A 37 -1.63 0.13 34.18
C HIS A 37 -1.96 -0.96 33.16
N GLN A 38 -2.37 -2.15 33.63
CA GLN A 38 -2.73 -3.25 32.76
C GLN A 38 -3.94 -2.92 31.88
N SER A 39 -4.94 -2.22 32.44
CA SER A 39 -6.11 -1.74 31.69
C SER A 39 -5.72 -0.73 30.61
N THR A 40 -4.88 0.26 30.97
CA THR A 40 -4.40 1.29 30.02
C THR A 40 -3.61 0.65 28.87
N LEU A 41 -2.73 -0.30 29.18
CA LEU A 41 -1.99 -1.08 28.18
C LEU A 41 -2.92 -1.84 27.24
N GLY A 42 -3.95 -2.49 27.80
CA GLY A 42 -4.97 -3.18 27.01
C GLY A 42 -5.64 -2.24 26.02
N ILE A 43 -6.15 -1.10 26.50
CA ILE A 43 -6.84 -0.10 25.68
C ILE A 43 -5.94 0.45 24.56
N PHE A 44 -4.69 0.79 24.90
CA PHE A 44 -3.74 1.32 23.93
C PHE A 44 -3.41 0.28 22.85
N SER A 45 -3.05 -0.93 23.28
CA SER A 45 -2.75 -2.06 22.40
C SER A 45 -3.91 -2.32 21.45
N ASP A 46 -5.13 -2.42 21.98
CA ASP A 46 -6.33 -2.66 21.19
C ASP A 46 -6.57 -1.52 20.18
N SER A 47 -6.45 -0.26 20.60
CA SER A 47 -6.61 0.89 19.72
C SER A 47 -5.58 0.91 18.60
N PHE A 48 -4.32 0.60 18.90
CA PHE A 48 -3.24 0.49 17.92
C PHE A 48 -3.52 -0.64 16.92
N PHE A 49 -3.87 -1.83 17.39
CA PHE A 49 -4.15 -2.97 16.51
C PHE A 49 -5.40 -2.74 15.65
N ILE A 50 -6.44 -2.09 16.19
CA ILE A 50 -7.63 -1.70 15.42
C ILE A 50 -7.24 -0.72 14.31
N GLY A 51 -6.44 0.31 14.63
CA GLY A 51 -5.94 1.28 13.66
C GLY A 51 -5.13 0.60 12.54
N GLN A 52 -4.20 -0.27 12.91
CA GLN A 52 -3.37 -1.02 11.96
C GLN A 52 -4.20 -1.98 11.10
N LYS A 53 -5.20 -2.65 11.67
CA LYS A 53 -6.12 -3.50 10.91
C LYS A 53 -6.89 -2.70 9.87
N LEU A 54 -7.42 -1.54 10.23
CA LEU A 54 -8.15 -0.67 9.30
C LEU A 54 -7.24 -0.12 8.20
N ALA A 55 -6.04 0.34 8.56
CA ALA A 55 -5.05 0.82 7.60
C ALA A 55 -4.65 -0.29 6.62
N HIS A 56 -4.37 -1.50 7.13
CA HIS A 56 -4.03 -2.66 6.31
C HIS A 56 -5.17 -3.03 5.36
N GLN A 57 -6.42 -3.02 5.83
CA GLN A 57 -7.59 -3.26 4.97
C GLN A 57 -7.67 -2.25 3.83
N ARG A 58 -7.51 -0.95 4.12
CA ARG A 58 -7.53 0.09 3.08
C ARG A 58 -6.41 -0.08 2.06
N ARG A 59 -5.22 -0.50 2.51
CA ARG A 59 -4.09 -0.84 1.63
C ARG A 59 -4.44 -2.04 0.74
N LEU A 60 -5.05 -3.11 1.28
CA LEU A 60 -5.52 -4.26 0.49
C LEU A 60 -6.56 -3.85 -0.55
N ASP A 61 -7.54 -3.04 -0.17
CA ASP A 61 -8.58 -2.56 -1.10
C ASP A 61 -7.98 -1.69 -2.21
N ALA A 62 -6.93 -0.90 -1.91
CA ALA A 62 -6.22 -0.11 -2.91
C ALA A 62 -5.46 -0.98 -3.92
N ILE A 63 -4.82 -2.05 -3.44
CA ILE A 63 -4.14 -3.02 -4.31
C ILE A 63 -5.13 -3.74 -5.23
N ASP A 64 -6.27 -4.16 -4.67
CA ASP A 64 -7.35 -4.80 -5.44
C ASP A 64 -7.90 -3.85 -6.51
N GLU A 65 -8.15 -2.59 -6.17
CA GLU A 65 -8.61 -1.57 -7.14
C GLU A 65 -7.58 -1.34 -8.25
N ALA A 66 -6.29 -1.23 -7.92
CA ALA A 66 -5.23 -1.07 -8.90
C ALA A 66 -5.14 -2.27 -9.85
N TRP A 67 -5.31 -3.49 -9.33
CA TRP A 67 -5.34 -4.71 -10.14
C TRP A 67 -6.56 -4.77 -11.06
N LYS A 68 -7.75 -4.43 -10.55
CA LYS A 68 -8.96 -4.27 -11.36
C LYS A 68 -8.76 -3.24 -12.45
N GLY A 69 -8.07 -2.14 -12.16
CA GLY A 69 -7.69 -1.13 -13.14
C GLY A 69 -6.84 -1.68 -14.27
N ILE A 70 -5.78 -2.45 -13.95
CA ILE A 70 -4.95 -3.14 -14.95
C ILE A 70 -5.82 -4.05 -15.84
N CYS A 71 -6.63 -4.91 -15.23
CA CYS A 71 -7.49 -5.84 -15.95
C CYS A 71 -8.51 -5.12 -16.85
N ALA A 72 -9.13 -4.05 -16.36
CA ALA A 72 -10.11 -3.25 -17.10
C ALA A 72 -9.46 -2.56 -18.32
N ILE A 73 -8.28 -1.97 -18.16
CA ILE A 73 -7.54 -1.36 -19.27
C ILE A 73 -7.18 -2.40 -20.33
N LYS A 74 -6.72 -3.59 -19.92
CA LYS A 74 -6.44 -4.69 -20.85
C LYS A 74 -7.69 -5.11 -21.62
N LEU A 75 -8.79 -5.35 -20.90
CA LEU A 75 -10.06 -5.78 -21.50
C LEU A 75 -10.59 -4.74 -22.48
N ALA A 76 -10.43 -3.45 -22.16
CA ALA A 76 -10.89 -2.35 -22.99
C ALA A 76 -10.01 -2.13 -24.22
N LEU A 77 -8.67 -2.18 -24.10
CA LEU A 77 -7.78 -1.72 -25.17
C LEU A 77 -7.12 -2.86 -25.96
N ASP A 78 -6.75 -3.97 -25.32
CA ASP A 78 -5.98 -5.05 -25.96
C ASP A 78 -6.68 -5.64 -27.20
N PRO A 79 -8.00 -5.92 -27.19
CA PRO A 79 -8.70 -6.42 -28.38
C PRO A 79 -8.60 -5.50 -29.59
N HIS A 80 -8.33 -4.22 -29.38
CA HIS A 80 -8.28 -3.21 -30.43
C HIS A 80 -6.87 -2.83 -30.87
N ILE A 81 -5.85 -3.30 -30.15
CA ILE A 81 -4.43 -3.09 -30.51
C ILE A 81 -3.66 -4.40 -30.67
N PHE A 82 -4.30 -5.56 -30.50
CA PHE A 82 -3.65 -6.87 -30.62
C PHE A 82 -2.94 -7.08 -31.97
N PHE A 83 -3.38 -6.39 -33.02
CA PHE A 83 -2.78 -6.47 -34.35
C PHE A 83 -1.38 -5.95 -34.48
N VAL A 84 -0.96 -5.02 -33.61
CA VAL A 84 0.45 -4.61 -33.59
C VAL A 84 1.35 -5.64 -32.93
N ASP A 85 0.78 -6.72 -32.39
CA ASP A 85 1.53 -7.80 -31.75
C ASP A 85 1.85 -8.95 -32.69
N TYR A 86 1.16 -9.06 -33.83
CA TYR A 86 1.40 -10.12 -34.81
C TYR A 86 1.79 -9.61 -36.20
N LEU A 87 1.62 -8.31 -36.47
CA LEU A 87 2.02 -7.70 -37.73
C LEU A 87 3.39 -7.04 -37.61
N THR A 88 4.18 -7.15 -38.67
CA THR A 88 5.41 -6.38 -38.86
C THR A 88 5.10 -4.90 -39.09
N GLU A 89 6.11 -4.03 -38.94
CA GLU A 89 5.94 -2.57 -39.11
C GLU A 89 5.37 -2.19 -40.48
N GLY A 90 5.82 -2.88 -41.55
CA GLY A 90 5.28 -2.66 -42.90
C GLY A 90 3.82 -3.06 -43.05
N GLU A 91 3.42 -4.18 -42.44
CA GLU A 91 2.03 -4.68 -42.49
C GLU A 91 1.08 -3.81 -41.65
N VAL A 92 1.54 -3.29 -40.52
CA VAL A 92 0.78 -2.32 -39.71
C VAL A 92 0.48 -1.07 -40.54
N GLN A 93 1.45 -0.55 -41.29
CA GLN A 93 1.25 0.64 -42.12
C GLN A 93 0.18 0.44 -43.19
N GLU A 94 0.22 -0.68 -43.90
CA GLU A 94 -0.75 -0.99 -44.94
C GLU A 94 -2.15 -1.21 -44.36
N ARG A 95 -2.26 -1.96 -43.26
CA ARG A 95 -3.54 -2.40 -42.70
C ARG A 95 -4.21 -1.41 -41.75
N CYS A 96 -3.47 -0.49 -41.12
CA CYS A 96 -4.04 0.55 -40.25
C CYS A 96 -4.49 1.78 -41.02
N LEU A 97 -3.76 2.20 -42.06
CA LEU A 97 -4.08 3.43 -42.81
C LEU A 97 -5.19 3.23 -43.84
N LYS A 98 -5.29 2.03 -44.41
CA LYS A 98 -6.20 1.73 -45.54
C LYS A 98 -7.08 0.49 -45.31
N GLY A 99 -6.96 -0.17 -44.17
CA GLY A 99 -7.49 -1.52 -43.96
C GLY A 99 -8.40 -1.68 -42.75
N LYS A 100 -8.69 -2.96 -42.47
CA LYS A 100 -9.68 -3.45 -41.51
C LYS A 100 -9.45 -2.98 -40.06
N HIS A 101 -8.21 -2.63 -39.71
CA HIS A 101 -7.81 -2.31 -38.33
C HIS A 101 -7.97 -0.83 -37.95
N ARG A 102 -8.36 0.02 -38.90
CA ARG A 102 -8.69 1.43 -38.59
C ARG A 102 -9.86 1.55 -37.61
N ALA A 103 -10.93 0.79 -37.85
CA ALA A 103 -12.11 0.80 -36.99
C ALA A 103 -11.78 0.30 -35.57
N ASP A 104 -10.86 -0.66 -35.44
CA ASP A 104 -10.39 -1.15 -34.14
C ASP A 104 -9.74 0.01 -33.34
N LEU A 105 -8.87 0.79 -33.96
CA LEU A 105 -8.20 1.93 -33.32
C LEU A 105 -9.16 3.08 -32.98
N GLU A 106 -10.13 3.37 -33.85
CA GLU A 106 -11.18 4.35 -33.58
C GLU A 106 -12.05 3.89 -32.39
N GLN A 107 -12.37 2.59 -32.31
CA GLN A 107 -13.09 2.01 -31.17
C GLN A 107 -12.29 2.08 -29.87
N ALA A 108 -10.98 1.81 -29.89
CA ALA A 108 -10.12 1.97 -28.72
C ALA A 108 -10.14 3.42 -28.19
N GLN A 109 -10.06 4.40 -29.10
CA GLN A 109 -10.12 5.82 -28.73
C GLN A 109 -11.49 6.20 -28.17
N TYR A 110 -12.57 5.69 -28.75
CA TYR A 110 -13.92 5.88 -28.23
C TYR A 110 -14.04 5.34 -26.80
N LEU A 111 -13.57 4.11 -26.55
CA LEU A 111 -13.56 3.52 -25.20
C LEU A 111 -12.74 4.33 -24.20
N MET A 112 -11.63 4.94 -24.64
CA MET A 112 -10.84 5.83 -23.76
C MET A 112 -11.59 7.09 -23.35
N ALA A 113 -12.56 7.53 -24.15
CA ALA A 113 -13.40 8.70 -23.86
C ALA A 113 -14.65 8.34 -23.04
N GLU A 114 -14.99 7.05 -22.92
CA GLU A 114 -16.15 6.60 -22.16
C GLU A 114 -15.97 6.85 -20.65
N PRO A 115 -17.05 7.21 -19.93
CA PRO A 115 -16.99 7.45 -18.49
C PRO A 115 -16.44 6.26 -17.71
N ASP A 116 -16.72 5.02 -18.12
CA ASP A 116 -16.27 3.82 -17.43
C ASP A 116 -14.74 3.65 -17.44
N PHE A 117 -14.09 4.03 -18.54
CA PHE A 117 -12.64 4.02 -18.62
C PHE A 117 -12.03 5.12 -17.74
N GLY A 118 -12.60 6.33 -17.76
CA GLY A 118 -12.19 7.41 -16.86
C GLY A 118 -12.41 7.07 -15.38
N ASN A 119 -13.54 6.44 -15.05
CA ASN A 119 -13.88 6.00 -13.69
C ASN A 119 -12.90 4.92 -13.20
N THR A 120 -12.47 4.01 -14.08
CA THR A 120 -11.45 3.01 -13.75
C THR A 120 -10.18 3.68 -13.24
N VAL A 121 -9.66 4.69 -13.93
CA VAL A 121 -8.45 5.42 -13.53
C VAL A 121 -8.68 6.20 -12.24
N LYS A 122 -9.80 6.93 -12.18
CA LYS A 122 -10.20 7.75 -11.02
C LYS A 122 -10.33 6.91 -9.74
N ASN A 123 -10.88 5.70 -9.84
CA ASN A 123 -11.04 4.81 -8.68
C ASN A 123 -9.69 4.41 -8.09
N VAL A 124 -8.71 4.10 -8.93
CA VAL A 124 -7.34 3.80 -8.48
C VAL A 124 -6.68 5.06 -7.88
N GLU A 125 -6.82 6.21 -8.54
CA GLU A 125 -6.28 7.49 -8.04
C GLU A 125 -6.82 7.87 -6.66
N ASN A 126 -8.12 7.69 -6.43
CA ASN A 126 -8.76 7.98 -5.13
C ASN A 126 -8.18 7.13 -3.99
N ARG A 127 -7.62 5.96 -4.32
CA ARG A 127 -7.01 5.05 -3.34
C ARG A 127 -5.48 5.18 -3.26
N ARG A 128 -4.87 6.07 -4.05
CA ARG A 128 -3.42 6.30 -4.09
C ARG A 128 -2.77 6.49 -2.72
N PRO A 129 -3.38 7.17 -1.72
CA PRO A 129 -2.77 7.30 -0.39
C PRO A 129 -2.50 5.97 0.32
N PHE A 130 -3.17 4.89 -0.08
CA PHE A 130 -3.02 3.55 0.51
C PHE A 130 -2.26 2.58 -0.40
N LEU A 131 -1.84 3.02 -1.59
CA LEU A 131 -1.07 2.21 -2.53
C LEU A 131 0.41 2.55 -2.37
N ASN A 132 1.29 1.54 -2.39
CA ASN A 132 2.72 1.82 -2.41
C ASN A 132 3.14 2.37 -3.78
N ASP A 133 4.25 3.12 -3.81
CA ASP A 133 4.72 3.77 -5.03
C ASP A 133 5.04 2.76 -6.14
N SER A 134 5.56 1.58 -5.79
CA SER A 134 5.89 0.55 -6.76
C SER A 134 4.66 0.01 -7.51
N LEU A 135 3.57 -0.30 -6.80
CA LEU A 135 2.33 -0.77 -7.44
C LEU A 135 1.64 0.37 -8.21
N TRP A 136 1.68 1.59 -7.67
CA TRP A 136 1.17 2.77 -8.36
C TRP A 136 1.89 2.99 -9.70
N ILE A 137 3.23 2.97 -9.71
CA ILE A 137 4.02 3.14 -10.92
C ILE A 137 3.69 2.05 -11.95
N LEU A 138 3.55 0.79 -11.54
CA LEU A 138 3.21 -0.30 -12.46
C LEU A 138 1.82 -0.11 -13.10
N PHE A 139 0.81 0.27 -12.31
CA PHE A 139 -0.51 0.62 -12.83
C PHE A 139 -0.44 1.81 -13.80
N TYR A 140 0.24 2.88 -13.40
CA TYR A 140 0.35 4.10 -14.19
C TYR A 140 1.10 3.88 -15.51
N LEU A 141 2.19 3.11 -15.49
CA LEU A 141 2.93 2.74 -16.69
C LEU A 141 2.07 1.90 -17.63
N HIS A 142 1.32 0.92 -17.11
CA HIS A 142 0.37 0.15 -17.91
C HIS A 142 -0.63 1.06 -18.61
N TYR A 143 -1.31 1.92 -17.84
CA TYR A 143 -2.29 2.87 -18.36
C TYR A 143 -1.68 3.78 -19.43
N SER A 144 -0.58 4.45 -19.09
CA SER A 144 0.01 5.50 -19.92
C SER A 144 0.58 4.94 -21.23
N ILE A 145 1.26 3.79 -21.18
CA ILE A 145 1.79 3.15 -22.39
C ILE A 145 0.65 2.72 -23.31
N LYS A 146 -0.41 2.10 -22.78
CA LYS A 146 -1.55 1.64 -23.59
C LYS A 146 -2.30 2.79 -24.26
N CYS A 147 -2.63 3.83 -23.50
CA CYS A 147 -3.27 5.03 -24.02
C CYS A 147 -2.40 5.69 -25.11
N ARG A 148 -1.09 5.74 -24.89
CA ARG A 148 -0.15 6.30 -25.87
C ARG A 148 -0.05 5.45 -27.14
N ILE A 149 -0.03 4.12 -27.03
CA ILE A 149 -0.06 3.21 -28.18
C ILE A 149 -1.31 3.48 -29.04
N VAL A 150 -2.50 3.52 -28.42
CA VAL A 150 -3.75 3.85 -29.13
C VAL A 150 -3.64 5.20 -29.81
N PHE A 151 -3.14 6.22 -29.11
CA PHE A 151 -3.02 7.58 -29.64
C PHE A 151 -2.08 7.67 -30.86
N ILE A 152 -0.91 7.05 -30.81
CA ILE A 152 0.08 7.16 -31.90
C ILE A 152 -0.24 6.26 -33.10
N LEU A 153 -0.98 5.16 -32.88
CA LEU A 153 -1.42 4.29 -33.97
C LEU A 153 -2.66 4.84 -34.68
N ASN A 154 -3.39 5.77 -34.07
CA ASN A 154 -4.63 6.28 -34.62
C ASN A 154 -4.40 7.13 -35.89
N PRO A 155 -4.99 6.77 -37.05
CA PRO A 155 -4.78 7.46 -38.33
C PRO A 155 -5.08 8.96 -38.33
N THR A 156 -5.96 9.44 -37.45
CA THR A 156 -6.29 10.87 -37.35
C THR A 156 -5.12 11.73 -36.84
N PHE A 157 -4.17 11.12 -36.13
CA PHE A 157 -2.96 11.76 -35.62
C PHE A 157 -1.71 11.43 -36.45
N ILE A 158 -1.84 10.63 -37.52
CA ILE A 158 -0.70 10.15 -38.30
C ILE A 158 -0.26 11.19 -39.34
N SER A 159 1.01 11.62 -39.23
CA SER A 159 1.77 12.13 -40.38
C SER A 159 2.30 10.96 -41.21
N LYS A 160 2.54 11.13 -42.52
CA LYS A 160 2.88 10.08 -43.53
C LYS A 160 3.97 9.02 -43.15
N HIS A 161 4.65 9.16 -42.02
CA HIS A 161 5.65 8.23 -41.52
C HIS A 161 5.17 7.60 -40.20
N GLN A 162 4.37 6.55 -40.32
CA GLN A 162 4.04 5.69 -39.19
C GLN A 162 5.34 5.02 -38.72
N LYS A 163 5.78 5.33 -37.51
CA LYS A 163 6.87 4.62 -36.84
C LYS A 163 6.27 3.54 -35.95
N ASN A 164 6.95 2.41 -35.85
CA ASN A 164 6.69 1.40 -34.83
C ASN A 164 6.43 2.07 -33.48
N TRP A 165 5.35 1.69 -32.79
CA TRP A 165 5.00 2.27 -31.50
C TRP A 165 6.13 2.16 -30.47
N LYS A 166 6.93 1.09 -30.54
CA LYS A 166 8.12 0.90 -29.68
C LYS A 166 9.24 1.91 -29.95
N SER A 167 9.25 2.52 -31.12
CA SER A 167 10.23 3.54 -31.52
C SER A 167 9.83 4.94 -31.07
N ASP A 168 8.61 5.14 -30.56
CA ASP A 168 8.14 6.43 -30.06
C ASP A 168 8.98 6.87 -28.84
N PRO A 169 9.52 8.11 -28.84
CA PRO A 169 10.34 8.61 -27.74
C PRO A 169 9.65 8.61 -26.38
N GLY A 170 8.35 8.94 -26.33
CA GLY A 170 7.59 8.97 -25.08
C GLY A 170 7.36 7.57 -24.52
N ILE A 171 7.07 6.58 -25.38
CA ILE A 171 6.98 5.18 -24.97
C ILE A 171 8.33 4.71 -24.45
N LYS A 172 9.44 4.99 -25.15
CA LYS A 172 10.79 4.64 -24.68
C LYS A 172 11.11 5.22 -23.30
N GLN A 173 10.74 6.47 -23.02
CA GLN A 173 10.92 7.06 -21.70
C GLN A 173 10.16 6.30 -20.61
N LEU A 174 8.92 5.90 -20.88
CA LEU A 174 8.12 5.11 -19.93
C LEU A 174 8.69 3.70 -19.72
N LEU A 175 9.18 3.07 -20.79
CA LEU A 175 9.74 1.71 -20.75
C LEU A 175 11.00 1.58 -19.89
N VAL A 176 11.81 2.64 -19.80
CA VAL A 176 13.01 2.67 -18.93
C VAL A 176 12.65 2.53 -17.44
N HIS A 177 11.44 2.92 -17.04
CA HIS A 177 10.98 2.72 -15.66
C HIS A 177 10.47 1.29 -15.40
N LEU A 178 10.13 0.55 -16.45
CA LEU A 178 9.62 -0.80 -16.34
C LEU A 178 10.73 -1.85 -16.44
N PHE A 179 11.67 -1.65 -17.34
CA PHE A 179 12.68 -2.64 -17.71
C PHE A 179 14.07 -2.23 -17.23
N ASP A 180 14.87 -3.22 -16.83
CA ASP A 180 16.31 -2.97 -16.74
C ASP A 180 16.91 -2.78 -18.15
N LYS A 181 18.16 -2.32 -18.23
CA LYS A 181 18.79 -2.01 -19.52
C LYS A 181 18.81 -3.22 -20.46
N LYS A 182 19.04 -4.42 -19.93
CA LYS A 182 19.14 -5.65 -20.72
C LYS A 182 17.76 -6.10 -21.19
N GLU A 183 16.78 -6.12 -20.29
CA GLU A 183 15.37 -6.39 -20.58
C GLU A 183 14.83 -5.43 -21.63
N LEU A 184 15.20 -4.15 -21.56
CA LEU A 184 14.78 -3.13 -22.50
C LEU A 184 15.35 -3.37 -23.90
N ASP A 185 16.64 -3.71 -24.00
CA ASP A 185 17.28 -4.03 -25.28
C ASP A 185 16.63 -5.28 -25.90
N GLU A 186 16.38 -6.33 -25.12
CA GLU A 186 15.66 -7.53 -25.55
C GLU A 186 14.22 -7.21 -25.98
N PHE A 187 13.53 -6.33 -25.26
CA PHE A 187 12.18 -5.89 -25.59
C PHE A 187 12.12 -5.14 -26.92
N LEU A 188 13.03 -4.18 -27.15
CA LEU A 188 13.03 -3.37 -28.35
C LEU A 188 13.28 -4.20 -29.61
N GLN A 189 14.05 -5.27 -29.51
CA GLN A 189 14.34 -6.21 -30.60
C GLN A 189 13.17 -7.13 -30.98
N LYS A 190 12.13 -7.27 -30.14
CA LYS A 190 10.98 -8.14 -30.45
C LYS A 190 10.13 -7.61 -31.58
N GLU A 191 10.11 -8.25 -32.74
CA GLU A 191 9.24 -7.81 -33.85
C GLU A 191 7.75 -8.08 -33.57
N VAL A 192 7.44 -9.19 -32.89
CA VAL A 192 6.09 -9.64 -32.55
C VAL A 192 5.99 -10.00 -31.07
N GLY A 193 4.78 -10.00 -30.52
CA GLY A 193 4.53 -10.35 -29.12
C GLY A 193 4.99 -9.31 -28.08
N ALA A 194 5.33 -8.10 -28.51
CA ALA A 194 5.77 -7.00 -27.64
C ALA A 194 4.68 -6.51 -26.67
N ILE A 195 3.41 -6.40 -27.10
CA ILE A 195 2.29 -6.05 -26.22
C ILE A 195 2.06 -7.15 -25.19
N GLN A 196 2.01 -8.41 -25.62
CA GLN A 196 1.81 -9.51 -24.68
C GLN A 196 2.97 -9.61 -23.69
N PHE A 197 4.20 -9.37 -24.13
CA PHE A 197 5.38 -9.33 -23.26
C PHE A 197 5.32 -8.17 -22.26
N LEU A 198 4.90 -6.98 -22.70
CA LEU A 198 4.68 -5.82 -21.83
C LEU A 198 3.65 -6.14 -20.74
N ASN A 199 2.49 -6.68 -21.14
CA ASN A 199 1.43 -7.09 -20.22
C ASN A 199 1.95 -8.09 -19.19
N SER A 200 2.59 -9.16 -19.67
CA SER A 200 3.12 -10.23 -18.81
C SER A 200 4.16 -9.70 -17.82
N THR A 201 5.02 -8.78 -18.27
CA THR A 201 6.04 -8.16 -17.41
C THR A 201 5.40 -7.35 -16.29
N ILE A 202 4.44 -6.49 -16.62
CA ILE A 202 3.74 -5.66 -15.64
C ILE A 202 2.99 -6.55 -14.65
N GLU A 203 2.28 -7.57 -15.12
CA GLU A 203 1.54 -8.48 -14.25
C GLU A 203 2.45 -9.23 -13.29
N VAL A 204 3.56 -9.78 -13.78
CA VAL A 204 4.53 -10.49 -12.93
C VAL A 204 5.11 -9.54 -11.87
N LYS A 205 5.53 -8.33 -12.27
CA LYS A 205 6.08 -7.34 -11.32
C LYS A 205 5.02 -6.87 -10.32
N PHE A 206 3.80 -6.62 -10.76
CA PHE A 206 2.70 -6.18 -9.90
C PHE A 206 2.30 -7.26 -8.90
N LEU A 207 2.06 -8.49 -9.37
CA LEU A 207 1.67 -9.60 -8.50
C LEU A 207 2.77 -9.97 -7.51
N LYS A 208 4.04 -9.85 -7.90
CA LYS A 208 5.17 -10.03 -6.98
C LYS A 208 5.11 -9.02 -5.83
N GLU A 209 4.96 -7.73 -6.14
CA GLU A 209 4.89 -6.71 -5.09
C GLU A 209 3.62 -6.78 -4.25
N ALA A 210 2.48 -7.09 -4.87
CA ALA A 210 1.24 -7.33 -4.15
C ALA A 210 1.37 -8.50 -3.17
N ARG A 211 1.99 -9.62 -3.58
CA ARG A 211 2.24 -10.77 -2.68
C ARG A 211 3.20 -10.42 -1.55
N ASN A 212 4.25 -9.64 -1.83
CA ASN A 212 5.18 -9.17 -0.78
C ASN A 212 4.41 -8.37 0.29
N PHE A 213 3.53 -7.48 -0.13
CA PHE A 213 2.68 -6.70 0.77
C PHE A 213 1.71 -7.58 1.57
N ILE A 214 0.94 -8.44 0.89
CA ILE A 214 -0.06 -9.33 1.50
C ILE A 214 0.57 -10.30 2.50
N SER A 215 1.80 -10.77 2.23
CA SER A 215 2.53 -11.68 3.12
C SER A 215 2.92 -11.05 4.47
N GLY A 216 2.62 -9.76 4.70
CA GLY A 216 2.84 -9.08 5.98
C GLY A 216 4.30 -8.74 6.26
N LYS A 217 5.22 -8.96 5.30
CA LYS A 217 6.63 -8.57 5.44
C LYS A 217 6.80 -7.08 5.72
N GLY A 218 5.95 -6.23 5.15
CA GLY A 218 5.93 -4.78 5.43
C GLY A 218 5.31 -4.43 6.79
N VAL A 219 4.29 -5.17 7.23
CA VAL A 219 3.58 -4.93 8.50
C VAL A 219 4.46 -5.26 9.71
N LYS A 220 5.34 -6.27 9.59
CA LYS A 220 6.28 -6.63 10.66
C LYS A 220 7.23 -5.49 11.05
N GLY A 221 7.71 -4.72 10.07
CA GLY A 221 8.58 -3.56 10.33
C GLY A 221 7.84 -2.47 11.10
N GLU A 222 6.69 -2.02 10.59
CA GLU A 222 5.88 -0.96 11.21
C GLU A 222 5.45 -1.31 12.65
N ILE A 223 5.12 -2.58 12.92
CA ILE A 223 4.78 -3.02 14.28
C ILE A 223 6.01 -2.99 15.20
N LEU A 224 7.16 -3.48 14.73
CA LEU A 224 8.39 -3.48 15.52
C LEU A 224 8.91 -2.07 15.80
N ASP A 225 8.76 -1.17 14.84
CA ASP A 225 9.16 0.24 14.95
C ASP A 225 8.24 1.04 15.88
N ALA A 226 6.98 0.62 16.04
CA ALA A 226 6.05 1.23 16.99
C ALA A 226 6.34 0.83 18.45
N VAL A 227 6.93 -0.35 18.71
CA VAL A 227 7.16 -0.85 20.08
C VAL A 227 7.93 0.13 20.99
N PRO A 228 9.01 0.80 20.54
CA PRO A 228 9.69 1.84 21.32
C PRO A 228 8.80 3.04 21.67
N GLU A 229 7.98 3.52 20.73
CA GLU A 229 7.08 4.66 20.95
C GLU A 229 5.99 4.32 21.98
N ILE A 230 5.47 3.09 21.92
CA ILE A 230 4.56 2.56 22.93
C ILE A 230 5.25 2.56 24.30
N LYS A 231 6.50 2.09 24.35
CA LYS A 231 7.29 2.05 25.58
C LYS A 231 7.58 3.45 26.15
N GLU A 232 7.87 4.43 25.31
CA GLU A 232 8.12 5.82 25.74
C GLU A 232 6.84 6.53 26.21
N ALA A 233 5.72 6.33 25.52
CA ALA A 233 4.42 6.89 25.93
C ALA A 233 4.05 6.40 27.34
N LEU A 234 4.33 5.13 27.64
CA LEU A 234 4.13 4.53 28.95
C LEU A 234 5.02 5.17 30.02
N GLN A 235 6.31 5.39 29.72
CA GLN A 235 7.24 6.01 30.66
C GLN A 235 6.90 7.47 30.99
N LYS A 236 6.36 8.24 30.04
CA LYS A 236 5.95 9.63 30.27
C LYS A 236 4.75 9.74 31.20
N MET A 237 3.81 8.81 31.11
CA MET A 237 2.65 8.76 32.02
C MET A 237 3.08 8.48 33.49
N ASP A 238 4.10 7.66 33.71
CA ASP A 238 4.68 7.42 35.04
C ASP A 238 5.34 8.68 35.63
N ILE A 239 5.97 9.51 34.79
CA ILE A 239 6.66 10.73 35.23
C ILE A 239 5.68 11.85 35.60
N GLU A 240 4.58 12.00 34.86
CA GLU A 240 3.57 13.02 35.14
C GLU A 240 2.83 12.77 36.46
N LYS A 241 2.63 11.49 36.84
CA LYS A 241 1.96 11.13 38.10
C LYS A 241 2.85 11.34 39.33
N ASN A 242 4.14 11.03 39.23
CA ASN A 242 5.11 11.34 40.29
C ASN A 242 5.27 12.86 40.52
N ARG A 243 5.03 13.68 39.50
CA ARG A 243 5.03 15.15 39.62
C ARG A 243 3.77 15.71 40.26
N SER A 244 2.61 15.08 40.12
CA SER A 244 1.38 15.50 40.80
C SER A 244 1.35 15.09 42.27
N GLU A 245 2.03 14.00 42.65
CA GLU A 245 2.16 13.56 44.05
C GLU A 245 3.20 14.36 44.86
N HIS A 246 4.15 15.04 44.23
CA HIS A 246 5.13 15.92 44.90
C HIS A 246 4.71 17.39 45.00
N ASN A 247 3.56 17.77 44.44
CA ASN A 247 3.02 19.14 44.49
C ASN A 247 1.78 19.27 45.41
N LEU A 248 1.52 18.27 46.26
CA LEU A 248 0.52 18.27 47.34
C LEU A 248 1.22 18.07 48.68
#